data_AF-A0A0C3EN78-F1
#
_entry.id   AF-A0A0C3EN78-F1
#
_cell.length_a   1.000
_cell.length_b   1.000
_cell.length_c   1.000
_cell.angle_alpha   90.00
_cell.angle_beta   90.00
_cell.angle_gamma   90.00
#
_symmetry.space_group_name_H-M   'P 1'
#
loop_
_entity.id
_entity.type
_entity.pdbx_description
1 polymer ?
#
loop_
_entity_poly.entity_id
_entity_poly.type
_entity_poly.pdbx_seq_one_letter_code
_entity_poly.pdbx_strand_id
1 'polypeptide(L)'
;LEPLAVAANILQSLDTRLDITLLTWANLYRIYSGPSLDDAVRVQVLNSLSKRWLQMDQDAFISAVIMNPYIRAKCFARGNPQLSSIGLYNIVKHTFARMLRKDPDLDFHNTFFDYLLDAKEFSSSLMGIAELKVLCEKESTSVNLVMLWERLDTGVSHRRNSLIQFAVRLLSIVTNSASCERAFSEFGITHTKRRNRLSEEKVHKTTIVKMD
;
A
#
# COMPACT_ATOMS: atom_id res chain seq x y z
N LEU A 1 -17.29 -13.69 -12.37
CA LEU A 1 -15.88 -13.41 -12.76
C LEU A 1 -15.53 -11.94 -12.68
N GLU A 2 -16.46 -11.02 -12.96
CA GLU A 2 -16.24 -9.57 -12.90
C GLU A 2 -15.46 -9.07 -11.66
N PRO A 3 -15.75 -9.48 -10.40
CA PRO A 3 -14.99 -8.99 -9.25
C PRO A 3 -13.48 -9.30 -9.32
N LEU A 4 -13.12 -10.47 -9.86
CA LEU A 4 -11.72 -10.88 -10.03
C LEU A 4 -11.05 -10.09 -11.16
N ALA A 5 -11.77 -9.76 -12.23
CA ALA A 5 -11.25 -8.93 -13.32
C ALA A 5 -10.97 -7.50 -12.84
N VAL A 6 -11.89 -6.91 -12.08
CA VAL A 6 -11.70 -5.59 -11.46
C VAL A 6 -10.50 -5.59 -10.52
N ALA A 7 -10.39 -6.61 -9.65
CA ALA A 7 -9.26 -6.74 -8.75
C ALA A 7 -7.93 -6.91 -9.51
N ALA A 8 -7.89 -7.71 -10.58
CA ALA A 8 -6.70 -7.86 -11.40
C ALA A 8 -6.26 -6.52 -12.01
N ASN A 9 -7.18 -5.74 -12.56
CA ASN A 9 -6.89 -4.42 -13.12
C ASN A 9 -6.32 -3.46 -12.06
N ILE A 10 -6.91 -3.43 -10.86
CA ILE A 10 -6.40 -2.61 -9.74
C ILE A 10 -4.99 -3.05 -9.33
N LEU A 11 -4.74 -4.36 -9.24
CA LEU A 11 -3.47 -4.92 -8.80
C LEU A 11 -2.35 -4.83 -9.84
N GLN A 12 -2.68 -4.57 -11.11
CA GLN A 12 -1.73 -4.37 -12.22
C GLN A 12 -1.37 -2.89 -12.46
N SER A 13 -1.98 -1.96 -11.72
CA SER A 13 -1.69 -0.52 -11.84
C SER A 13 -0.24 -0.19 -11.43
N LEU A 14 0.40 0.82 -12.02
CA LEU A 14 1.76 1.21 -11.62
C LEU A 14 1.85 1.61 -10.13
N ASP A 15 0.76 2.18 -9.62
CA ASP A 15 0.69 2.76 -8.29
C ASP A 15 0.07 1.79 -7.25
N THR A 16 0.01 0.49 -7.57
CA THR A 16 -0.53 -0.50 -6.63
C THR A 16 0.42 -0.66 -5.44
N ARG A 17 0.03 -0.04 -4.33
CA ARG A 17 0.71 -0.15 -3.03
C ARG A 17 0.21 -1.34 -2.21
N LEU A 18 0.90 -1.59 -1.10
CA LEU A 18 0.51 -2.58 -0.09
C LEU A 18 -0.91 -2.36 0.45
N ASP A 19 -1.29 -1.13 0.77
CA ASP A 19 -2.62 -0.81 1.31
C ASP A 19 -3.73 -1.11 0.30
N ILE A 20 -3.55 -0.68 -0.95
CA ILE A 20 -4.48 -0.95 -2.06
C ILE A 20 -4.63 -2.46 -2.27
N THR A 21 -3.52 -3.21 -2.19
CA THR A 21 -3.54 -4.65 -2.35
C THR A 21 -4.39 -5.33 -1.27
N LEU A 22 -4.15 -5.02 0.01
CA LEU A 22 -4.90 -5.63 1.10
C LEU A 22 -6.39 -5.24 1.06
N LEU A 23 -6.71 -3.98 0.74
CA LEU A 23 -8.10 -3.52 0.63
C LEU A 23 -8.82 -4.19 -0.54
N THR A 24 -8.14 -4.40 -1.66
CA THR A 24 -8.69 -5.12 -2.82
C THR A 24 -8.98 -6.57 -2.44
N TRP A 25 -8.08 -7.22 -1.72
CA TRP A 25 -8.25 -8.59 -1.24
C TRP A 25 -9.37 -8.71 -0.20
N ALA A 26 -9.45 -7.77 0.75
CA ALA A 26 -10.53 -7.71 1.72
C ALA A 26 -11.89 -7.54 1.03
N ASN A 27 -11.96 -6.71 -0.02
CA ASN A 27 -13.18 -6.55 -0.81
C ASN A 27 -13.55 -7.83 -1.57
N LEU A 28 -12.58 -8.54 -2.16
CA LEU A 28 -12.82 -9.86 -2.75
C LEU A 28 -13.35 -10.84 -1.71
N TYR A 29 -12.70 -10.93 -0.55
CA TYR A 29 -13.14 -11.81 0.53
C TYR A 29 -14.59 -11.49 0.95
N ARG A 30 -14.93 -10.20 1.11
CA ARG A 30 -16.30 -9.74 1.41
C ARG A 30 -17.31 -10.17 0.34
N ILE A 31 -17.00 -9.94 -0.94
CA ILE A 31 -17.87 -10.31 -2.06
C ILE A 31 -18.11 -11.82 -2.09
N TYR A 32 -17.03 -12.60 -1.98
CA TYR A 32 -17.09 -14.06 -2.06
C TYR A 32 -17.61 -14.73 -0.78
N SER A 33 -17.66 -14.01 0.35
CA SER A 33 -18.35 -14.45 1.57
C SER A 33 -19.88 -14.29 1.49
N GLY A 34 -20.41 -13.74 0.40
CA GLY A 34 -21.84 -13.53 0.22
C GLY A 34 -22.65 -14.84 0.28
N PRO A 35 -23.77 -14.89 1.02
CA PRO A 35 -24.56 -16.11 1.16
C PRO A 35 -25.32 -16.50 -0.12
N SER A 36 -25.46 -15.57 -1.07
CA SER A 36 -26.13 -15.80 -2.36
C SER A 36 -25.26 -16.48 -3.41
N LEU A 37 -23.97 -16.68 -3.16
CA LEU A 37 -23.06 -17.35 -4.08
C LEU A 37 -23.15 -18.87 -3.93
N ASP A 38 -22.94 -19.56 -5.05
CA ASP A 38 -22.76 -21.01 -5.07
C ASP A 38 -21.68 -21.45 -4.06
N ASP A 39 -22.02 -22.46 -3.26
CA ASP A 39 -21.18 -22.91 -2.15
C ASP A 39 -19.82 -23.44 -2.63
N ALA A 40 -19.77 -24.13 -3.78
CA ALA A 40 -18.52 -24.65 -4.33
C ALA A 40 -17.61 -23.50 -4.78
N VAL A 41 -18.16 -22.49 -5.46
CA VAL A 41 -17.42 -21.28 -5.86
C VAL A 41 -16.93 -20.52 -4.63
N ARG A 42 -17.80 -20.28 -3.64
CA ARG A 42 -17.44 -19.59 -2.39
C ARG A 42 -16.28 -20.27 -1.70
N VAL A 43 -16.39 -21.58 -1.43
CA VAL A 43 -15.36 -22.33 -0.72
C VAL A 43 -14.03 -22.31 -1.47
N GLN A 44 -14.03 -22.55 -2.78
CA GLN A 44 -12.80 -22.57 -3.56
C GLN A 44 -12.11 -21.20 -3.59
N VAL A 45 -12.86 -20.11 -3.79
CA VAL A 45 -12.27 -18.77 -3.84
C VAL A 45 -11.76 -18.34 -2.46
N LEU A 46 -12.53 -18.54 -1.39
CA LEU A 46 -12.09 -18.20 -0.03
C LEU A 46 -10.87 -19.02 0.41
N ASN A 47 -10.79 -20.30 0.05
CA ASN A 47 -9.61 -21.14 0.31
C ASN A 47 -8.38 -20.64 -0.46
N SER A 48 -8.55 -20.25 -1.72
CA SER A 48 -7.48 -19.68 -2.55
C SER A 48 -6.94 -18.37 -1.95
N LEU A 49 -7.83 -17.46 -1.55
CA LEU A 49 -7.47 -16.19 -0.91
C LEU A 49 -6.75 -16.44 0.43
N SER A 50 -7.29 -17.30 1.28
CA SER A 50 -6.72 -17.63 2.58
C SER A 50 -5.33 -18.28 2.46
N LYS A 51 -5.17 -19.22 1.52
CA LYS A 51 -3.88 -19.87 1.26
C LYS A 51 -2.79 -18.87 0.89
N ARG A 52 -3.11 -17.91 0.02
CA ARG A 52 -2.13 -16.90 -0.38
C ARG A 52 -1.88 -15.86 0.72
N TRP A 53 -2.89 -15.50 1.50
CA TRP A 53 -2.72 -14.59 2.65
C TRP A 53 -1.72 -15.14 3.68
N LEU A 54 -1.69 -16.45 3.89
CA LEU A 54 -0.70 -17.11 4.76
C LEU A 54 0.74 -17.05 4.23
N GLN A 55 0.93 -16.78 2.93
CA GLN A 55 2.24 -16.66 2.29
C GLN A 55 2.71 -15.20 2.18
N MET A 56 1.85 -14.24 2.51
CA MET A 56 2.15 -12.82 2.44
C MET A 56 2.82 -12.32 3.72
N ASP A 57 3.55 -11.21 3.61
CA ASP A 57 4.06 -10.46 4.76
C ASP A 57 2.91 -9.66 5.41
N GLN A 58 2.08 -10.36 6.16
CA GLN A 58 0.82 -9.84 6.72
C GLN A 58 1.05 -8.55 7.50
N ASP A 59 2.12 -8.48 8.28
CA ASP A 59 2.46 -7.31 9.09
C ASP A 59 2.73 -6.07 8.22
N ALA A 60 3.42 -6.22 7.09
CA ALA A 60 3.66 -5.12 6.16
C ALA A 60 2.36 -4.63 5.51
N PHE A 61 1.49 -5.54 5.07
CA PHE A 61 0.19 -5.19 4.48
C PHE A 61 -0.73 -4.50 5.49
N ILE A 62 -0.83 -5.03 6.71
CA ILE A 62 -1.63 -4.45 7.80
C ILE A 62 -1.07 -3.07 8.16
N SER A 63 0.26 -2.95 8.30
CA SER A 63 0.91 -1.66 8.59
C SER A 63 0.61 -0.63 7.51
N ALA A 64 0.61 -1.01 6.22
CA ALA A 64 0.33 -0.09 5.13
C ALA A 64 -1.11 0.43 5.18
N VAL A 65 -2.08 -0.43 5.49
CA VAL A 65 -3.47 -0.01 5.70
C VAL A 65 -3.61 0.91 6.92
N ILE A 66 -2.90 0.62 8.01
CA ILE A 66 -2.90 1.51 9.19
C ILE A 66 -2.32 2.89 8.81
N MET A 67 -1.23 2.93 8.04
CA MET A 67 -0.59 4.18 7.57
C MET A 67 -1.39 4.92 6.49
N ASN A 68 -2.56 4.42 6.07
CA ASN A 68 -3.50 5.15 5.23
C ASN A 68 -4.38 6.09 6.10
N PRO A 69 -4.22 7.43 6.02
CA PRO A 69 -4.91 8.37 6.93
C PRO A 69 -6.43 8.40 6.76
N TYR A 70 -6.95 7.96 5.62
CA TYR A 70 -8.40 7.86 5.40
C TYR A 70 -9.01 6.69 6.18
N ILE A 71 -8.21 5.66 6.48
CA ILE A 71 -8.67 4.38 7.03
C ILE A 71 -8.23 4.22 8.49
N ARG A 72 -6.93 4.32 8.76
CA ARG A 72 -6.33 4.03 10.07
C ARG A 72 -6.81 2.68 10.62
N ALA A 73 -7.38 2.66 11.83
CA ALA A 73 -7.92 1.46 12.46
C ALA A 73 -9.36 1.11 12.02
N LYS A 74 -10.04 1.96 11.23
CA LYS A 74 -11.51 1.87 11.02
C LYS A 74 -11.97 0.57 10.37
N CYS A 75 -11.11 -0.08 9.57
CA CYS A 75 -11.44 -1.30 8.84
C CYS A 75 -11.18 -2.60 9.61
N PHE A 76 -10.56 -2.54 10.80
CA PHE A 76 -10.25 -3.76 11.57
C PHE A 76 -11.40 -4.14 12.50
N ALA A 77 -11.62 -5.45 12.64
CA ALA A 77 -12.72 -5.99 13.43
C ALA A 77 -12.58 -5.63 14.92
N ARG A 78 -13.64 -5.04 15.49
CA ARG A 78 -13.74 -4.80 16.92
C ARG A 78 -13.96 -6.14 17.63
N GLY A 79 -13.16 -6.44 18.65
CA GLY A 79 -13.30 -7.66 19.46
C GLY A 79 -12.24 -8.74 19.25
N ASN A 80 -11.33 -8.59 18.27
CA ASN A 80 -10.11 -9.39 18.23
C ASN A 80 -9.00 -8.67 19.03
N PRO A 81 -8.51 -9.24 20.15
CA PRO A 81 -7.46 -8.61 20.95
C PRO A 81 -6.17 -8.32 20.16
N GLN A 82 -5.84 -9.15 19.15
CA GLN A 82 -4.69 -8.95 18.28
C GLN A 82 -4.84 -7.73 17.35
N LEU A 83 -6.08 -7.29 17.12
CA LEU A 83 -6.40 -6.10 16.31
C LEU A 83 -6.88 -4.92 17.16
N SER A 84 -6.65 -4.96 18.48
CA SER A 84 -6.80 -3.80 19.36
C SER A 84 -5.75 -2.74 19.02
N SER A 85 -5.90 -1.50 19.54
CA SER A 85 -4.93 -0.44 19.28
C SER A 85 -3.49 -0.82 19.67
N ILE A 86 -3.31 -1.61 20.74
CA ILE A 86 -2.00 -2.12 21.14
C ILE A 86 -1.51 -3.26 20.22
N GLY A 87 -2.42 -4.10 19.74
CA GLY A 87 -2.11 -5.14 18.77
C GLY A 87 -1.65 -4.54 17.44
N LEU A 88 -2.37 -3.54 16.93
CA LEU A 88 -1.99 -2.78 15.74
C LEU A 88 -0.65 -2.06 15.93
N TYR A 89 -0.41 -1.48 17.11
CA TYR A 89 0.90 -0.92 17.45
C TYR A 89 2.01 -1.97 17.35
N ASN A 90 1.81 -3.17 17.92
CA ASN A 90 2.83 -4.22 17.87
C ASN A 90 3.16 -4.66 16.44
N ILE A 91 2.15 -4.79 15.58
CA ILE A 91 2.36 -5.10 14.14
C ILE A 91 3.20 -4.01 13.46
N VAL A 92 2.85 -2.73 13.68
CA VAL A 92 3.60 -1.60 13.12
C VAL A 92 5.00 -1.52 13.71
N LYS A 93 5.15 -1.77 15.01
CA LYS A 93 6.42 -1.81 15.73
C LYS A 93 7.38 -2.84 15.13
N HIS A 94 6.89 -4.06 14.88
CA HIS A 94 7.70 -5.13 14.27
C HIS A 94 8.09 -4.79 12.83
N THR A 95 7.14 -4.27 12.05
CA THR A 95 7.38 -3.85 10.66
C THR A 95 8.40 -2.72 10.60
N PHE A 96 8.26 -1.71 11.47
CA PHE A 96 9.19 -0.60 11.61
C PHE A 96 10.61 -1.07 11.92
N ALA A 97 10.77 -1.91 12.95
CA ALA A 97 12.08 -2.39 13.37
C ALA A 97 12.77 -3.19 12.26
N ARG A 98 12.01 -4.05 11.57
CA ARG A 98 12.51 -4.83 10.43
C ARG A 98 12.92 -3.95 9.25
N MET A 99 12.10 -2.95 8.91
CA MET A 99 12.29 -2.12 7.71
C MET A 99 13.37 -1.05 7.89
N LEU A 100 13.42 -0.39 9.04
CA LEU A 100 14.36 0.69 9.32
C LEU A 100 15.61 0.23 10.09
N ARG A 101 15.67 -1.03 10.52
CA ARG A 101 16.76 -1.60 11.33
C ARG A 101 17.03 -0.75 12.58
N LYS A 102 15.96 -0.26 13.20
CA LYS A 102 15.97 0.63 14.37
C LYS A 102 14.85 0.24 15.31
N ASP A 103 15.12 0.21 16.61
CA ASP A 103 14.07 0.00 17.60
C ASP A 103 13.21 1.26 17.79
N PRO A 104 11.88 1.11 17.87
CA PRO A 104 11.00 2.24 18.14
C PRO A 104 11.14 2.68 19.60
N ASP A 105 11.33 3.99 19.78
CA ASP A 105 11.42 4.63 21.08
C ASP A 105 10.03 5.02 21.63
N LEU A 106 10.01 5.61 22.83
CA LEU A 106 8.78 6.10 23.46
C LEU A 106 8.11 7.19 22.61
N ASP A 107 8.88 8.00 21.89
CA ASP A 107 8.35 9.01 21.00
C ASP A 107 7.61 8.36 19.82
N PHE A 108 8.15 7.31 19.20
CA PHE A 108 7.46 6.55 18.17
C PHE A 108 6.14 5.96 18.69
N HIS A 109 6.15 5.40 19.90
CA HIS A 109 4.94 4.89 20.56
C HIS A 109 3.87 5.97 20.68
N ASN A 110 4.19 7.11 21.29
CA ASN A 110 3.24 8.21 21.48
C ASN A 110 2.75 8.78 20.14
N THR A 111 3.65 8.91 19.17
CA THR A 111 3.34 9.41 17.82
C THR A 111 2.38 8.48 17.09
N PHE A 112 2.57 7.17 17.20
CA PHE A 112 1.65 6.19 16.62
C PHE A 112 0.24 6.34 17.18
N PHE A 113 0.10 6.50 18.50
CA PHE A 113 -1.23 6.67 19.12
C PHE A 113 -1.87 8.02 18.80
N ASP A 114 -1.09 9.11 18.74
CA ASP A 114 -1.59 10.39 18.26
C ASP A 114 -2.15 10.26 16.83
N TYR A 115 -1.43 9.58 15.94
CA TYR A 115 -1.88 9.29 14.59
C TYR A 115 -3.15 8.44 14.56
N LEU A 116 -3.17 7.34 15.31
CA LEU A 116 -4.30 6.41 15.36
C LEU A 116 -5.58 7.09 15.84
N LEU A 117 -5.45 8.04 16.78
CA LEU A 117 -6.53 8.77 17.44
C LEU A 117 -6.93 10.08 16.74
N ASP A 118 -6.40 10.36 15.53
CA ASP A 118 -6.71 11.59 14.80
C ASP A 118 -6.29 12.88 15.53
N ALA A 119 -5.19 12.85 16.26
CA ALA A 119 -4.75 13.93 17.14
C ALA A 119 -3.52 14.68 16.63
N LYS A 120 -3.33 15.90 17.14
CA LYS A 120 -2.18 16.78 16.84
C LYS A 120 -1.99 16.95 15.32
N GLU A 121 -0.75 16.94 14.83
CA GLU A 121 -0.44 17.12 13.40
C GLU A 121 -1.03 16.02 12.50
N PHE A 122 -1.43 14.88 13.08
CA PHE A 122 -2.04 13.78 12.35
C PHE A 122 -3.55 13.87 12.26
N SER A 123 -4.16 14.92 12.81
CA SER A 123 -5.60 15.14 12.66
C SER A 123 -5.99 15.29 11.18
N SER A 124 -7.17 14.82 10.82
CA SER A 124 -7.68 14.80 9.44
C SER A 124 -7.67 16.20 8.82
N SER A 125 -7.93 17.22 9.63
CA SER A 125 -7.87 18.63 9.23
C SER A 125 -6.44 19.11 8.99
N LEU A 126 -5.50 18.84 9.89
CA LEU A 126 -4.11 19.29 9.72
C LEU A 126 -3.36 18.53 8.63
N MET A 127 -3.70 17.26 8.40
CA MET A 127 -3.21 16.51 7.25
C MET A 127 -3.86 16.96 5.92
N GLY A 128 -4.98 17.70 5.96
CA GLY A 128 -5.66 18.20 4.77
C GLY A 128 -6.25 17.11 3.87
N ILE A 129 -6.69 15.99 4.46
CA ILE A 129 -7.10 14.80 3.68
C ILE A 129 -8.41 15.01 2.90
N ALA A 130 -9.28 15.90 3.39
CA ALA A 130 -10.54 16.23 2.72
C ALA A 130 -10.28 17.11 1.49
N GLU A 131 -9.46 18.14 1.65
CA GLU A 131 -9.07 19.09 0.61
C GLU A 131 -8.29 18.38 -0.51
N LEU A 132 -7.35 17.49 -0.13
CA LEU A 132 -6.61 16.68 -1.10
C LEU A 132 -7.55 15.80 -1.93
N LYS A 133 -8.57 15.20 -1.30
CA LYS A 133 -9.54 14.36 -2.01
C LYS A 133 -10.33 15.17 -3.05
N VAL A 134 -10.81 16.36 -2.67
CA VAL A 134 -11.53 17.27 -3.58
C VAL A 134 -10.64 17.70 -4.74
N LEU A 135 -9.36 17.99 -4.48
CA LEU A 135 -8.41 18.37 -5.52
C LEU A 135 -8.17 17.23 -6.52
N CYS A 136 -7.92 16.01 -6.03
CA CYS A 136 -7.75 14.83 -6.88
C CYS A 136 -8.99 14.53 -7.73
N GLU A 137 -10.20 14.67 -7.17
CA GLU A 137 -11.46 14.51 -7.91
C GLU A 137 -11.58 15.54 -9.04
N LYS A 138 -11.20 16.80 -8.79
CA LYS A 138 -11.21 17.88 -9.79
C LYS A 138 -10.19 17.64 -10.91
N GLU A 139 -9.02 17.14 -10.56
CA GLU A 139 -7.92 16.90 -11.51
C GLU A 139 -7.98 15.51 -12.17
N SER A 140 -8.95 14.66 -11.79
CA SER A 140 -9.03 13.26 -12.21
C SER A 140 -7.74 12.47 -11.92
N THR A 141 -7.08 12.80 -10.81
CA THR A 141 -5.85 12.13 -10.34
C THR A 141 -6.14 11.23 -9.13
N SER A 142 -5.22 10.32 -8.81
CA SER A 142 -5.32 9.47 -7.63
C SER A 142 -4.64 10.10 -6.42
N VAL A 143 -5.08 9.73 -5.21
CA VAL A 143 -4.48 10.24 -3.98
C VAL A 143 -3.08 9.65 -3.77
N ASN A 144 -2.08 10.52 -3.78
CA ASN A 144 -0.71 10.17 -3.44
C ASN A 144 -0.49 10.25 -1.91
N LEU A 145 -0.56 9.10 -1.24
CA LEU A 145 -0.33 9.02 0.21
C LEU A 145 1.12 9.31 0.60
N VAL A 146 2.09 9.00 -0.26
CA VAL A 146 3.51 9.28 0.02
C VAL A 146 3.70 10.79 0.15
N MET A 147 3.23 11.55 -0.84
CA MET A 147 3.27 13.03 -0.79
C MET A 147 2.53 13.60 0.43
N LEU A 148 1.41 12.99 0.82
CA LEU A 148 0.66 13.41 2.00
C LEU A 148 1.50 13.29 3.28
N TRP A 149 2.23 12.18 3.44
CA TRP A 149 3.13 11.97 4.57
C TRP A 149 4.38 12.86 4.50
N GLU A 150 4.97 13.05 3.30
CA GLU A 150 6.13 13.92 3.10
C GLU A 150 5.86 15.38 3.51
N ARG A 151 4.63 15.87 3.36
CA ARG A 151 4.25 17.23 3.82
C ARG A 151 4.35 17.43 5.34
N LEU A 152 4.34 16.34 6.11
CA LEU A 152 4.52 16.38 7.56
C LEU A 152 6.00 16.24 7.95
N ASP A 153 6.88 15.87 7.01
CA ASP A 153 8.29 15.62 7.28
C ASP A 153 8.98 16.93 7.71
N THR A 154 9.57 16.89 8.90
CA THR A 154 10.30 18.03 9.48
C THR A 154 11.79 18.00 9.13
N GLY A 155 12.26 17.00 8.38
CA GLY A 155 13.66 16.77 8.05
C GLY A 155 14.50 16.21 9.20
N VAL A 156 13.91 16.06 10.40
CA VAL A 156 14.58 15.60 11.60
C VAL A 156 14.56 14.07 11.66
N SER A 157 15.67 13.38 11.85
CA SER A 157 15.74 11.90 11.77
C SER A 157 15.22 11.13 13.00
N HIS A 158 14.66 11.82 14.00
CA HIS A 158 14.27 11.25 15.28
C HIS A 158 12.95 11.83 15.82
N ARG A 159 12.42 11.23 16.89
CA ARG A 159 11.14 11.58 17.51
C ARG A 159 9.95 11.27 16.59
N ARG A 160 8.99 12.20 16.48
CA ARG A 160 7.73 12.07 15.73
C ARG A 160 7.94 11.81 14.24
N ASN A 161 9.03 12.31 13.68
CA ASN A 161 9.36 12.12 12.28
C ASN A 161 9.67 10.66 11.90
N SER A 162 10.02 9.82 12.88
CA SER A 162 10.28 8.39 12.62
C SER A 162 9.05 7.65 12.08
N LEU A 163 7.85 8.00 12.55
CA LEU A 163 6.60 7.46 12.01
C LEU A 163 6.35 7.93 10.57
N ILE A 164 6.67 9.19 10.28
CA ILE A 164 6.52 9.79 8.95
C ILE A 164 7.45 9.10 7.95
N GLN A 165 8.73 8.97 8.29
CA GLN A 165 9.71 8.26 7.46
C GLN A 165 9.31 6.80 7.24
N PHE A 166 8.78 6.15 8.27
CA PHE A 166 8.25 4.80 8.15
C PHE A 166 7.07 4.72 7.17
N ALA A 167 6.08 5.60 7.30
CA ALA A 167 4.92 5.64 6.42
C ALA A 167 5.32 5.92 4.97
N VAL A 168 6.19 6.90 4.74
CA VAL A 168 6.75 7.23 3.42
C VAL A 168 7.39 5.99 2.80
N ARG A 169 8.33 5.33 3.50
CA ARG A 169 9.01 4.16 2.94
C ARG A 169 8.06 2.99 2.70
N LEU A 170 7.15 2.71 3.64
CA LEU A 170 6.22 1.60 3.54
C LEU A 170 5.24 1.79 2.37
N LEU A 171 4.72 3.00 2.20
CA LEU A 171 3.76 3.33 1.14
C LEU A 171 4.43 3.51 -0.23
N SER A 172 5.74 3.72 -0.29
CA SER A 172 6.48 3.70 -1.57
C SER A 172 6.72 2.29 -2.12
N ILE A 173 6.37 1.22 -1.38
CA ILE A 173 6.47 -0.14 -1.89
C ILE A 173 5.35 -0.42 -2.88
N VAL A 174 5.72 -0.69 -4.13
CA VAL A 174 4.82 -1.18 -5.20
C VAL A 174 4.78 -2.70 -5.17
N THR A 175 3.58 -3.29 -5.20
CA THR A 175 3.37 -4.73 -4.98
C THR A 175 3.35 -5.57 -6.24
N ASN A 176 3.36 -4.94 -7.41
CA ASN A 176 3.42 -5.67 -8.68
C ASN A 176 4.75 -5.47 -9.39
N SER A 177 5.14 -6.51 -10.11
CA SER A 177 6.16 -6.45 -11.14
C SER A 177 5.62 -5.79 -12.42
N ALA A 178 4.36 -5.35 -12.50
CA ALA A 178 3.76 -4.91 -13.76
C ALA A 178 4.47 -3.71 -14.39
N SER A 179 5.04 -2.81 -13.57
CA SER A 179 5.94 -1.74 -14.04
C SER A 179 7.21 -2.32 -14.67
N CYS A 180 7.82 -3.30 -14.01
CA CYS A 180 8.98 -4.03 -14.52
C CYS A 180 8.63 -4.85 -15.77
N GLU A 181 7.48 -5.52 -15.81
CA GLU A 181 7.00 -6.34 -16.94
C GLU A 181 6.67 -5.48 -18.16
N ARG A 182 6.14 -4.26 -17.97
CA ARG A 182 5.99 -3.28 -19.05
C ARG A 182 7.34 -2.79 -19.55
N ALA A 183 8.26 -2.46 -18.66
CA ALA A 183 9.64 -2.12 -19.04
C ALA A 183 10.29 -3.27 -19.83
N PHE A 184 10.14 -4.51 -19.36
CA PHE A 184 10.64 -5.71 -20.04
C PHE A 184 9.93 -5.99 -21.36
N SER A 185 8.64 -5.68 -21.48
CA SER A 185 7.91 -5.78 -22.75
C SER A 185 8.42 -4.75 -23.76
N GLU A 186 8.71 -3.53 -23.31
CA GLU A 186 9.32 -2.49 -24.12
C GLU A 186 10.77 -2.83 -24.51
N PHE A 187 11.54 -3.37 -23.59
CA PHE A 187 12.84 -3.99 -23.87
C PHE A 187 12.70 -5.12 -24.89
N GLY A 188 11.65 -5.95 -24.80
CA GLY A 188 11.34 -6.97 -25.79
C GLY A 188 11.10 -6.37 -27.17
N ILE A 189 10.28 -5.32 -27.29
CA ILE A 189 10.00 -4.64 -28.56
C ILE A 189 11.28 -4.07 -29.20
N THR A 190 12.16 -3.49 -28.38
CA THR A 190 13.42 -2.88 -28.84
C THR A 190 14.50 -3.93 -29.16
N HIS A 191 14.65 -4.98 -28.35
CA HIS A 191 15.66 -6.02 -28.55
C HIS A 191 15.31 -7.08 -29.61
N THR A 192 14.05 -7.54 -29.66
CA THR A 192 13.73 -8.80 -30.38
C THR A 192 13.23 -8.63 -31.80
N LYS A 193 12.75 -7.45 -32.20
CA LYS A 193 12.40 -7.21 -33.61
C LYS A 193 13.68 -7.05 -34.45
N ARG A 194 13.88 -7.97 -35.40
CA ARG A 194 15.05 -8.19 -36.28
C ARG A 194 15.61 -6.95 -37.04
N ARG A 195 15.01 -5.76 -36.89
CA ARG A 195 15.43 -4.49 -37.51
C ARG A 195 15.76 -3.35 -36.54
N ASN A 196 15.57 -3.49 -35.22
CA ASN A 196 15.78 -2.42 -34.23
C ASN A 196 16.76 -2.79 -33.10
N ARG A 197 17.74 -3.67 -33.35
CA ARG A 197 18.66 -4.18 -32.33
C ARG A 197 19.60 -3.09 -31.80
N LEU A 198 19.11 -2.26 -30.90
CA LEU A 198 19.88 -1.30 -30.12
C LEU A 198 20.70 -2.06 -29.06
N SER A 199 21.86 -1.53 -28.70
CA SER A 199 22.67 -2.09 -27.62
C SER A 199 21.94 -1.93 -26.27
N GLU A 200 22.21 -2.85 -25.33
CA GLU A 200 21.58 -2.90 -24.00
C GLU A 200 21.63 -1.54 -23.28
N GLU A 201 22.79 -0.86 -23.35
CA GLU A 201 22.97 0.46 -22.72
C GLU A 201 22.05 1.53 -23.33
N LYS A 202 21.84 1.50 -24.64
CA LYS A 202 21.03 2.49 -25.35
C LYS A 202 19.54 2.24 -25.13
N VAL A 203 19.16 0.97 -25.08
CA VAL A 203 17.80 0.53 -24.73
C VAL A 203 17.46 0.94 -23.30
N HIS A 204 18.36 0.69 -22.34
CA HIS A 204 18.17 1.09 -20.95
C HIS A 204 17.94 2.60 -20.80
N LYS A 205 18.79 3.43 -21.43
CA LYS A 205 18.63 4.90 -21.42
C LYS A 205 17.31 5.35 -22.07
N THR A 206 16.92 4.74 -23.19
CA THR A 206 15.67 5.09 -23.87
C THR A 206 14.44 4.71 -23.06
N THR A 207 14.45 3.55 -22.40
CA THR A 207 13.32 3.13 -21.55
C THR A 207 13.24 3.96 -20.28
N ILE A 208 14.36 4.33 -19.64
CA ILE A 208 14.35 5.26 -18.50
C ILE A 208 13.70 6.59 -18.89
N VAL A 209 14.14 7.20 -19.99
CA VAL A 209 13.61 8.49 -20.47
C VAL A 209 12.12 8.43 -20.84
N LYS A 210 11.58 7.23 -21.11
CA LYS A 210 10.16 7.04 -21.45
C LYS A 210 9.28 6.66 -20.25
N MET A 211 9.91 6.28 -19.14
CA MET A 211 9.23 5.94 -17.88
C MET A 211 9.15 7.15 -16.93
N ASP A 212 9.99 8.16 -17.13
CA ASP A 212 9.86 9.51 -16.57
C ASP A 212 8.71 10.29 -17.23
#